data_AF-J3GD58-F1
#
_entry.id   AF-J3GD58-F1
#
_cell.length_a   1.000
_cell.length_b   1.000
_cell.length_c   1.000
_cell.angle_alpha   90.00
_cell.angle_beta   90.00
_cell.angle_gamma   90.00
#
_symmetry.space_group_name_H-M   'P 1'
#
loop_
_entity.id
_entity.type
_entity.pdbx_description
1 polymer ?
#
loop_
_entity_poly.entity_id
_entity_poly.type
_entity_poly.pdbx_seq_one_letter_code
_entity_poly.pdbx_strand_id
1 'polypeptide(L)'
;MIPAWIVEYAALLGRGLQTTLVILLVSSVFGYLLAVLVALARISKNKVIAKVSLFYTSVTRGTPLLIQIYIYYYGLGSLFAQFPLIRGSFLWPYLRDGYWYIVFALVVSMGAYVGEVIRGGLLAVPKGEMEAASAFGMTARQSLLRVRLPRALRLLLPTLAGETVMLLKSTALASTIAVIDLLGAANVVRAQTLQVYEPLLLVAGVYVCLTFLIEALFAFAERRGTPVRRSA
;
A
#
# COMPACT_ATOMS: atom_id res chain seq x y z
N MET A 1 21.49 4.37 29.77
CA MET A 1 20.72 5.60 30.09
C MET A 1 19.92 5.97 28.86
N ILE A 2 18.64 6.32 29.00
CA ILE A 2 17.82 6.78 27.86
C ILE A 2 18.31 8.19 27.48
N PRO A 3 18.68 8.45 26.21
CA PRO A 3 19.07 9.79 25.78
C PRO A 3 18.00 10.85 26.08
N ALA A 4 18.40 12.02 26.58
CA ALA A 4 17.47 13.08 27.02
C ALA A 4 16.53 13.56 25.89
N TRP A 5 17.02 13.59 24.65
CA TRP A 5 16.22 13.97 23.48
C TRP A 5 15.03 13.03 23.26
N ILE A 6 15.12 11.75 23.64
CA ILE A 6 13.98 10.83 23.47
C ILE A 6 12.79 11.28 24.31
N VAL A 7 13.05 11.75 25.54
CA VAL A 7 12.00 12.21 26.45
C VAL A 7 11.43 13.55 25.96
N GLU A 8 12.30 14.46 25.54
CA GLU A 8 11.91 15.78 25.02
C GLU A 8 11.04 15.67 23.75
N TYR A 9 11.41 14.78 22.84
CA TYR A 9 10.73 14.59 21.55
C TYR A 9 9.72 13.43 21.54
N ALA A 10 9.42 12.82 22.68
CA ALA A 10 8.54 11.66 22.79
C ALA A 10 7.16 11.91 22.15
N ALA A 11 6.57 13.08 22.41
CA ALA A 11 5.28 13.45 21.85
C ALA A 11 5.33 13.62 20.32
N LEU A 12 6.42 14.18 19.79
CA LEU A 12 6.62 14.35 18.35
C LEU A 12 6.81 13.00 17.66
N LEU A 13 7.66 12.13 18.22
CA LEU A 13 7.88 10.77 17.71
C LEU A 13 6.60 9.93 17.76
N GLY A 14 5.83 10.04 18.86
CA GLY A 14 4.54 9.37 19.01
C GLY A 14 3.53 9.81 17.94
N ARG A 15 3.45 11.12 17.66
CA ARG A 15 2.60 11.65 16.57
C ARG A 15 3.10 11.19 15.19
N GLY A 16 4.42 11.22 14.96
CA GLY A 16 5.00 10.72 13.72
C GLY A 16 4.68 9.24 13.47
N LEU A 17 4.82 8.40 14.50
CA LEU A 17 4.42 6.99 14.45
C LEU A 17 2.92 6.83 14.18
N GLN A 18 2.07 7.60 14.85
CA GLN A 18 0.63 7.59 14.58
C GLN A 18 0.33 7.94 13.12
N THR A 19 0.94 9.00 12.59
CA THR A 19 0.80 9.39 11.17
C THR A 19 1.24 8.26 10.24
N THR A 20 2.40 7.64 10.48
CA THR A 20 2.89 6.50 9.71
C THR A 20 1.88 5.34 9.71
N LEU A 21 1.34 4.96 10.87
CA LEU A 21 0.37 3.87 11.00
C LEU A 21 -0.96 4.20 10.30
N VAL A 22 -1.43 5.45 10.40
CA VAL A 22 -2.66 5.89 9.73
C VAL A 22 -2.47 5.87 8.21
N ILE A 23 -1.36 6.39 7.68
CA ILE A 23 -1.04 6.34 6.25
C ILE A 23 -0.99 4.88 5.78
N LEU A 24 -0.31 4.01 6.53
CA LEU A 24 -0.21 2.58 6.21
C LEU A 24 -1.60 1.93 6.15
N LEU A 25 -2.43 2.12 7.17
CA LEU A 25 -3.74 1.49 7.28
C LEU A 25 -4.67 1.96 6.16
N VAL A 26 -4.78 3.27 5.95
CA VAL A 26 -5.64 3.85 4.91
C VAL A 26 -5.17 3.42 3.53
N SER A 27 -3.86 3.52 3.26
CA SER A 27 -3.31 3.14 1.95
C SER A 27 -3.44 1.64 1.69
N SER A 28 -3.31 0.81 2.73
CA SER A 28 -3.52 -0.65 2.65
C SER A 28 -4.96 -0.97 2.27
N VAL A 29 -5.94 -0.41 2.98
CA VAL A 29 -7.36 -0.68 2.72
C VAL A 29 -7.74 -0.30 1.29
N PHE A 30 -7.47 0.95 0.89
CA PHE A 30 -7.84 1.42 -0.45
C PHE A 30 -6.95 0.81 -1.56
N GLY A 31 -5.68 0.55 -1.27
CA GLY A 31 -4.75 -0.11 -2.18
C GLY A 31 -5.15 -1.55 -2.48
N TYR A 32 -5.58 -2.33 -1.47
CA TYR A 32 -6.11 -3.68 -1.70
C TYR A 32 -7.43 -3.68 -2.46
N LEU A 33 -8.33 -2.73 -2.16
CA LEU A 33 -9.56 -2.57 -2.93
C LEU A 33 -9.26 -2.30 -4.41
N LEU A 34 -8.36 -1.36 -4.69
CA LEU A 34 -7.92 -1.05 -6.05
C LEU A 34 -7.22 -2.26 -6.69
N ALA A 35 -6.37 -2.97 -5.96
CA ALA A 35 -5.66 -4.15 -6.46
C ALA A 35 -6.62 -5.26 -6.92
N VAL A 36 -7.69 -5.54 -6.16
CA VAL A 36 -8.72 -6.50 -6.58
C VAL A 36 -9.41 -6.05 -7.87
N LEU A 37 -9.78 -4.77 -7.97
CA LEU A 37 -10.41 -4.22 -9.19
C LEU A 37 -9.48 -4.33 -10.40
N VAL A 38 -8.20 -3.99 -10.22
CA VAL A 38 -7.15 -4.09 -11.24
C VAL A 38 -6.99 -5.55 -11.67
N ALA A 39 -6.85 -6.48 -10.73
CA ALA A 39 -6.71 -7.91 -11.04
C ALA A 39 -7.88 -8.44 -11.89
N LEU A 40 -9.11 -8.09 -11.51
CA LEU A 40 -10.32 -8.45 -12.24
C LEU A 40 -10.37 -7.81 -13.64
N ALA A 41 -10.00 -6.54 -13.75
CA ALA A 41 -9.91 -5.84 -15.03
C ALA A 41 -8.90 -6.50 -15.98
N ARG A 42 -7.75 -6.95 -15.45
CA ARG A 42 -6.68 -7.60 -16.23
C ARG A 42 -7.04 -9.00 -16.73
N ILE A 43 -7.91 -9.73 -16.04
CA ILE A 43 -8.41 -11.04 -16.50
C ILE A 43 -9.74 -10.94 -17.29
N SER A 44 -10.25 -9.72 -17.48
CA SER A 44 -11.50 -9.49 -18.21
C SER A 44 -11.38 -9.93 -19.66
N LYS A 45 -12.46 -10.51 -20.19
CA LYS A 45 -12.59 -10.81 -21.63
C LYS A 45 -12.70 -9.54 -22.48
N ASN A 46 -13.11 -8.42 -21.87
CA ASN A 46 -13.19 -7.14 -22.57
C ASN A 46 -11.78 -6.57 -22.78
N LYS A 47 -11.33 -6.56 -24.04
CA LYS A 47 -10.00 -6.11 -24.45
C LYS A 47 -9.72 -4.66 -24.06
N VAL A 48 -10.73 -3.79 -24.03
CA VAL A 48 -10.55 -2.37 -23.66
C VAL A 48 -10.19 -2.27 -22.18
N ILE A 49 -10.99 -2.90 -21.31
CA ILE A 49 -10.76 -2.90 -19.86
C ILE A 49 -9.37 -3.51 -19.54
N ALA A 50 -9.04 -4.64 -20.16
CA ALA A 50 -7.77 -5.32 -19.93
C ALA A 50 -6.55 -4.50 -20.40
N LYS A 51 -6.68 -3.76 -21.52
CA LYS A 51 -5.62 -2.87 -22.05
C LYS A 51 -5.46 -1.59 -21.23
N VAL A 52 -6.56 -0.96 -20.81
CA VAL A 52 -6.49 0.22 -19.92
C VAL A 52 -5.83 -0.15 -18.61
N SER A 53 -6.23 -1.29 -18.03
CA SER A 53 -5.60 -1.79 -16.81
C SER A 53 -4.14 -2.18 -17.02
N LEU A 54 -3.78 -2.78 -18.18
CA LEU A 54 -2.38 -3.03 -18.54
C LEU A 54 -1.57 -1.74 -18.52
N PHE A 55 -2.05 -0.72 -19.23
CA PHE A 55 -1.37 0.56 -19.34
C PHE A 55 -1.13 1.19 -17.97
N TYR A 56 -2.17 1.27 -17.13
CA TYR A 56 -2.06 1.72 -15.75
C TYR A 56 -0.98 0.94 -14.98
N THR A 57 -1.05 -0.39 -14.98
CA THR A 57 -0.06 -1.21 -14.25
C THR A 57 1.36 -1.03 -14.77
N SER A 58 1.54 -0.93 -16.08
CA SER A 58 2.86 -0.76 -16.70
C SER A 58 3.47 0.61 -16.38
N VAL A 59 2.68 1.69 -16.46
CA VAL A 59 3.15 3.05 -16.16
C VAL A 59 3.48 3.19 -14.68
N THR A 60 2.59 2.76 -13.80
CA THR A 60 2.78 2.88 -12.35
C THR A 60 3.95 2.02 -11.86
N ARG A 61 4.14 0.81 -12.39
CA ARG A 61 5.27 -0.05 -12.02
C ARG A 61 6.58 0.34 -12.71
N GLY A 62 6.50 1.03 -13.85
CA GLY A 62 7.66 1.53 -14.59
C GLY A 62 8.20 2.88 -14.09
N THR A 63 7.45 3.57 -13.23
CA THR A 63 7.83 4.90 -12.70
C THR A 63 8.20 4.81 -11.22
N PRO A 64 9.32 5.40 -10.77
CA PRO A 64 9.67 5.41 -9.36
C PRO A 64 8.57 6.06 -8.50
N LEU A 65 8.25 5.46 -7.36
CA LEU A 65 7.18 5.95 -6.47
C LEU A 65 7.43 7.39 -5.99
N LEU A 66 8.68 7.74 -5.67
CA LEU A 66 9.04 9.10 -5.27
C LEU A 66 8.72 10.14 -6.37
N ILE A 67 8.96 9.79 -7.64
CA ILE A 67 8.63 10.66 -8.77
C ILE A 67 7.11 10.82 -8.88
N GLN A 68 6.33 9.76 -8.69
CA GLN A 68 4.87 9.83 -8.68
C GLN A 68 4.35 10.75 -7.56
N ILE A 69 4.92 10.63 -6.35
CA ILE A 69 4.59 11.50 -5.21
C ILE A 69 4.84 12.97 -5.58
N TYR A 70 5.99 13.29 -6.17
CA TYR A 70 6.32 14.66 -6.57
C TYR A 70 5.42 15.19 -7.68
N ILE A 71 5.09 14.38 -8.68
CA ILE A 71 4.15 14.77 -9.74
C ILE A 71 2.77 15.08 -9.15
N TYR A 72 2.29 14.27 -8.21
CA TYR A 72 0.99 14.51 -7.60
C TYR A 72 1.00 15.73 -6.69
N TYR A 73 1.98 15.84 -5.78
CA TYR A 73 2.03 16.94 -4.82
C TYR A 73 2.43 18.26 -5.47
N TYR A 74 3.62 18.32 -6.09
CA TYR A 74 4.13 19.57 -6.68
C TYR A 74 3.50 19.87 -8.05
N GLY A 75 3.16 18.85 -8.84
CA GLY A 75 2.51 19.04 -10.14
C GLY A 75 1.01 19.32 -10.02
N LEU A 76 0.22 18.33 -9.59
CA LEU A 76 -1.24 18.50 -9.49
C LEU A 76 -1.64 19.51 -8.41
N GLY A 77 -0.97 19.53 -7.26
CA GLY A 77 -1.24 20.51 -6.21
C GLY A 77 -1.03 21.96 -6.67
N SER A 78 0.07 22.24 -7.38
CA SER A 78 0.30 23.59 -7.93
C SER A 78 -0.70 23.94 -9.03
N LEU A 79 -1.10 22.97 -9.87
CA LEU A 79 -2.13 23.16 -10.88
C LEU A 79 -3.48 23.52 -10.23
N PHE A 80 -3.92 22.77 -9.22
CA PHE A 80 -5.18 23.03 -8.51
C PHE A 80 -5.20 24.39 -7.82
N ALA A 81 -4.06 24.82 -7.27
CA ALA A 81 -3.93 26.13 -6.64
C ALA A 81 -4.18 27.30 -7.61
N GLN A 82 -3.95 27.12 -8.91
CA GLN A 82 -4.15 28.17 -9.91
C GLN A 82 -5.64 28.46 -10.19
N PHE A 83 -6.55 27.53 -9.91
CA PHE A 83 -7.98 27.68 -10.17
C PHE A 83 -8.73 28.26 -8.96
N PRO A 84 -9.26 29.49 -9.02
CA PRO A 84 -9.99 30.10 -7.89
C PRO A 84 -11.21 29.29 -7.44
N LEU A 85 -11.90 28.63 -8.39
CA LEU A 85 -13.05 27.76 -8.09
C LEU A 85 -12.66 26.57 -7.21
N ILE A 86 -11.48 25.97 -7.43
CA ILE A 86 -11.00 24.86 -6.61
C ILE A 86 -10.60 25.37 -5.24
N ARG A 87 -9.87 26.50 -5.16
CA ARG A 87 -9.48 27.12 -3.89
C ARG A 87 -10.65 27.55 -3.01
N GLY A 88 -11.75 28.00 -3.63
CA GLY A 88 -12.98 28.35 -2.94
C GLY A 88 -13.89 27.16 -2.60
N SER A 89 -13.55 25.95 -3.05
CA SER A 89 -14.37 24.76 -2.84
C SER A 89 -14.09 24.07 -1.50
N PHE A 90 -15.04 23.23 -1.06
CA PHE A 90 -14.88 22.37 0.11
C PHE A 90 -13.73 21.35 -0.03
N LEU A 91 -13.23 21.11 -1.24
CA LEU A 91 -12.13 20.17 -1.51
C LEU A 91 -10.76 20.77 -1.22
N TRP A 92 -10.64 22.11 -1.16
CA TRP A 92 -9.35 22.78 -1.02
C TRP A 92 -8.53 22.33 0.20
N PRO A 93 -9.11 22.11 1.40
CA PRO A 93 -8.34 21.60 2.54
C PRO A 93 -7.66 20.26 2.28
N TYR A 94 -8.25 19.41 1.43
CA TYR A 94 -7.73 18.10 1.07
C TYR A 94 -6.70 18.21 -0.08
N LEU A 95 -6.98 19.05 -1.07
CA LEU A 95 -6.14 19.24 -2.27
C LEU A 95 -4.91 20.12 -2.03
N ARG A 96 -4.77 20.74 -0.87
CA ARG A 96 -3.55 21.49 -0.49
C ARG A 96 -2.65 20.71 0.47
N ASP A 97 -3.17 19.66 1.10
CA ASP A 97 -2.49 18.93 2.16
C ASP A 97 -1.72 17.74 1.60
N GLY A 98 -0.41 17.70 1.87
CA GLY A 98 0.49 16.64 1.43
C GLY A 98 0.05 15.24 1.88
N TYR A 99 -0.68 15.13 2.99
CA TYR A 99 -1.20 13.86 3.50
C TYR A 99 -2.05 13.11 2.45
N TRP A 100 -2.96 13.80 1.76
CA TRP A 100 -3.83 13.15 0.78
C TRP A 100 -3.08 12.76 -0.48
N TYR A 101 -2.04 13.50 -0.85
CA TYR A 101 -1.17 13.18 -1.98
C TYR A 101 -0.32 11.95 -1.72
N ILE A 102 0.27 11.80 -0.53
CA ILE A 102 1.02 10.58 -0.20
C ILE A 102 0.09 9.38 -0.15
N VAL A 103 -1.08 9.48 0.51
CA VAL A 103 -2.05 8.38 0.55
C VAL A 103 -2.49 7.99 -0.86
N PHE A 104 -2.83 8.96 -1.72
CA PHE A 104 -3.21 8.70 -3.09
C PHE A 104 -2.08 8.00 -3.87
N ALA A 105 -0.85 8.49 -3.78
CA ALA A 105 0.30 7.89 -4.46
C ALA A 105 0.53 6.44 -4.02
N LEU A 106 0.44 6.17 -2.72
CA LEU A 106 0.61 4.84 -2.16
C LEU A 106 -0.52 3.89 -2.57
N VAL A 107 -1.78 4.34 -2.58
CA VAL A 107 -2.93 3.56 -3.06
C VAL A 107 -2.78 3.20 -4.53
N VAL A 108 -2.44 4.19 -5.36
CA VAL A 108 -2.23 4.01 -6.81
C VAL A 108 -1.08 3.04 -7.06
N SER A 109 0.04 3.17 -6.33
CA SER A 109 1.18 2.28 -6.46
C SER A 109 0.83 0.85 -6.02
N MET A 110 0.31 0.68 -4.81
CA MET A 110 -0.08 -0.62 -4.27
C MET A 110 -1.10 -1.32 -5.17
N GLY A 111 -2.11 -0.59 -5.67
CA GLY A 111 -3.12 -1.13 -6.58
C GLY A 111 -2.51 -1.75 -7.85
N ALA A 112 -1.45 -1.17 -8.39
CA ALA A 112 -0.77 -1.67 -9.59
C ALA A 112 0.10 -2.90 -9.29
N TYR A 113 0.92 -2.84 -8.24
CA TYR A 113 1.81 -3.95 -7.86
C TYR A 113 1.01 -5.15 -7.35
N VAL A 114 0.17 -4.93 -6.33
CA VAL A 114 -0.65 -5.99 -5.73
C VAL A 114 -1.72 -6.47 -6.70
N GLY A 115 -2.23 -5.62 -7.60
CA GLY A 115 -3.18 -6.03 -8.62
C GLY A 115 -2.60 -7.08 -9.57
N GLU A 116 -1.33 -6.95 -9.98
CA GLU A 116 -0.65 -7.97 -10.78
C GLU A 116 -0.31 -9.24 -9.98
N VAL A 117 -0.01 -9.10 -8.68
CA VAL A 117 0.15 -10.25 -7.76
C VAL A 117 -1.16 -11.04 -7.65
N ILE A 118 -2.29 -10.37 -7.39
CA ILE A 118 -3.62 -10.99 -7.31
C ILE A 118 -4.01 -11.62 -8.65
N ARG A 119 -3.77 -10.94 -9.76
CA ARG A 119 -3.97 -11.50 -11.11
C ARG A 119 -3.18 -12.80 -11.29
N GLY A 120 -1.90 -12.81 -10.91
CA GLY A 120 -1.05 -13.99 -10.95
C GLY A 120 -1.62 -15.14 -10.11
N GLY A 121 -2.03 -14.87 -8.87
CA GLY A 121 -2.65 -15.88 -8.01
C GLY A 121 -3.99 -16.40 -8.53
N LEU A 122 -4.82 -15.55 -9.15
CA LEU A 122 -6.06 -15.98 -9.80
C LEU A 122 -5.75 -16.95 -10.96
N LEU A 123 -4.72 -16.69 -11.75
CA LEU A 123 -4.30 -17.59 -12.83
C LEU A 123 -3.62 -18.87 -12.33
N ALA A 124 -3.02 -18.85 -11.14
CA ALA A 124 -2.36 -20.00 -10.52
C ALA A 124 -3.30 -21.00 -9.84
N VAL A 125 -4.60 -20.68 -9.69
CA VAL A 125 -5.58 -21.63 -9.14
C VAL A 125 -5.64 -22.89 -10.03
N PRO A 126 -5.54 -24.11 -9.46
CA PRO A 126 -5.55 -25.35 -10.24
C PRO A 126 -6.77 -25.47 -11.15
N LYS A 127 -6.55 -25.87 -12.40
CA LYS A 127 -7.64 -26.03 -13.38
C LYS A 127 -8.71 -27.02 -12.91
N GLY A 128 -8.30 -28.09 -12.22
CA GLY A 128 -9.22 -29.08 -11.65
C GLY A 128 -10.23 -28.48 -10.65
N GLU A 129 -9.85 -27.47 -9.87
CA GLU A 129 -10.78 -26.77 -8.97
C GLU A 129 -11.84 -25.98 -9.77
N MET A 130 -11.44 -25.41 -10.91
CA MET A 130 -12.33 -24.66 -11.80
C MET A 130 -13.23 -25.59 -12.64
N GLU A 131 -12.71 -26.74 -13.06
CA GLU A 131 -13.47 -27.79 -13.76
C GLU A 131 -14.50 -28.42 -12.82
N ALA A 132 -14.14 -28.72 -11.58
CA ALA A 132 -15.08 -29.20 -10.56
C ALA A 132 -16.19 -28.19 -10.28
N ALA A 133 -15.86 -26.90 -10.10
CA ALA A 133 -16.85 -25.85 -9.93
C ALA A 133 -17.84 -25.79 -11.12
N SER A 134 -17.34 -25.97 -12.34
CA SER A 134 -18.15 -25.98 -13.56
C SER A 134 -19.04 -27.23 -13.64
N ALA A 135 -18.52 -28.41 -13.28
CA ALA A 135 -19.27 -29.66 -13.22
C ALA A 135 -20.41 -29.63 -12.18
N PHE A 136 -20.22 -28.89 -11.09
CA PHE A 136 -21.26 -28.59 -10.10
C PHE A 136 -22.26 -27.51 -10.53
N GLY A 137 -22.18 -27.01 -11.78
CA GLY A 137 -23.12 -26.04 -12.34
C GLY A 137 -22.92 -24.60 -11.86
N MET A 138 -21.75 -24.24 -11.30
CA MET A 138 -21.50 -22.87 -10.88
C MET A 138 -21.38 -21.93 -12.09
N THR A 139 -22.09 -20.80 -12.02
CA THR A 139 -21.88 -19.67 -12.95
C THR A 139 -20.47 -19.09 -12.80
N ALA A 140 -19.98 -18.38 -13.82
CA ALA A 140 -18.65 -17.74 -13.79
C ALA A 140 -18.46 -16.82 -12.57
N ARG A 141 -19.52 -16.10 -12.16
CA ARG A 141 -19.49 -15.23 -10.97
C ARG A 141 -19.40 -16.04 -9.68
N GLN A 142 -20.17 -17.13 -9.56
CA GLN A 142 -20.10 -18.02 -8.40
C GLN A 142 -18.73 -18.68 -8.29
N SER A 143 -18.22 -19.24 -9.39
CA SER A 143 -16.90 -19.87 -9.45
C SER A 143 -15.79 -18.88 -9.08
N LEU A 144 -15.86 -17.63 -9.58
CA LEU A 144 -14.92 -16.58 -9.22
C LEU A 144 -14.96 -16.23 -7.72
N LEU A 145 -16.15 -15.91 -7.19
CA LEU A 145 -16.28 -15.38 -5.83
C LEU A 145 -16.16 -16.46 -4.73
N ARG A 146 -16.60 -17.68 -5.01
CA ARG A 146 -16.66 -18.77 -4.02
C ARG A 146 -15.48 -19.73 -4.08
N VAL A 147 -14.82 -19.85 -5.23
CA VAL A 147 -13.72 -20.81 -5.42
C VAL A 147 -12.43 -20.06 -5.71
N ARG A 148 -12.36 -19.39 -6.87
CA ARG A 148 -11.11 -18.86 -7.42
C ARG A 148 -10.49 -17.76 -6.55
N LEU A 149 -11.26 -16.76 -6.16
CA LEU A 149 -10.75 -15.61 -5.40
C LEU A 149 -10.31 -16.02 -3.98
N PRO A 150 -11.12 -16.73 -3.17
CA PRO A 150 -10.68 -17.19 -1.85
C PRO A 150 -9.48 -18.16 -1.92
N ARG A 151 -9.37 -18.94 -3.00
CA ARG A 151 -8.22 -19.81 -3.21
C ARG A 151 -6.95 -19.03 -3.54
N ALA A 152 -7.04 -18.09 -4.48
CA ALA A 152 -5.93 -17.23 -4.87
C ALA A 152 -5.41 -16.41 -3.69
N LEU A 153 -6.30 -15.79 -2.90
CA LEU A 153 -5.88 -14.99 -1.75
C LEU A 153 -5.11 -15.83 -0.72
N ARG A 154 -5.53 -17.08 -0.46
CA ARG A 154 -4.81 -18.00 0.43
C ARG A 154 -3.42 -18.36 -0.10
N LEU A 155 -3.29 -18.63 -1.39
CA LEU A 155 -1.99 -18.89 -2.03
C LEU A 155 -1.05 -17.68 -1.95
N LEU A 156 -1.61 -16.48 -1.96
CA LEU A 156 -0.86 -15.23 -2.01
C LEU A 156 -0.56 -14.64 -0.63
N LEU A 157 -1.12 -15.16 0.48
CA LEU A 157 -0.94 -14.58 1.83
C LEU A 157 0.54 -14.23 2.15
N PRO A 158 1.53 -15.11 1.91
CA PRO A 158 2.93 -14.78 2.15
C PRO A 158 3.45 -13.63 1.28
N THR A 159 3.03 -13.59 0.02
CA THR A 159 3.38 -12.50 -0.91
C THR A 159 2.73 -11.19 -0.48
N LEU A 160 1.48 -11.21 -0.05
CA LEU A 160 0.75 -10.03 0.43
C LEU A 160 1.37 -9.45 1.71
N ALA A 161 1.95 -10.28 2.56
CA ALA A 161 2.73 -9.82 3.72
C ALA A 161 3.93 -8.98 3.27
N GLY A 162 4.70 -9.47 2.31
CA GLY A 162 5.84 -8.76 1.73
C GLY A 162 5.44 -7.43 1.08
N GLU A 163 4.34 -7.40 0.34
CA GLU A 163 3.81 -6.16 -0.27
C GLU A 163 3.35 -5.15 0.80
N THR A 164 2.77 -5.61 1.91
CA THR A 164 2.40 -4.72 3.04
C THR A 164 3.62 -4.16 3.75
N VAL A 165 4.68 -4.95 3.91
CA VAL A 165 5.97 -4.49 4.45
C VAL A 165 6.61 -3.46 3.52
N MET A 166 6.51 -3.67 2.20
CA MET A 166 6.98 -2.70 1.21
C MET A 166 6.20 -1.38 1.30
N LEU A 167 4.88 -1.46 1.48
CA LEU A 167 4.04 -0.28 1.72
C LEU A 167 4.44 0.44 3.01
N LEU A 168 4.66 -0.27 4.12
CA LEU A 168 5.15 0.31 5.38
C LEU A 168 6.42 1.13 5.12
N LYS A 169 7.43 0.56 4.47
CA LYS A 169 8.69 1.27 4.14
C LYS A 169 8.45 2.48 3.24
N SER A 170 7.50 2.38 2.32
CA SER A 170 7.14 3.47 1.41
C SER A 170 6.47 4.66 2.09
N THR A 171 5.84 4.46 3.25
CA THR A 171 5.26 5.58 4.03
C THR A 171 6.30 6.61 4.46
N ALA A 172 7.56 6.22 4.63
CA ALA A 172 8.65 7.14 4.95
C ALA A 172 8.87 8.21 3.86
N LEU A 173 8.42 7.97 2.62
CA LEU A 173 8.48 8.97 1.55
C LEU A 173 7.55 10.16 1.83
N ALA A 174 6.60 10.05 2.77
CA ALA A 174 5.76 11.17 3.21
C ALA A 174 6.60 12.36 3.67
N SER A 175 7.73 12.12 4.34
CA SER A 175 8.62 13.16 4.84
C SER A 175 9.21 14.05 3.73
N THR A 176 9.18 13.60 2.48
CA THR A 176 9.71 14.36 1.32
C THR A 176 8.77 15.48 0.86
N ILE A 177 7.51 15.45 1.27
CA ILE A 177 6.48 16.45 0.94
C ILE A 177 5.89 17.11 2.20
N ALA A 178 6.75 17.37 3.18
CA ALA A 178 6.45 18.09 4.43
C ALA A 178 5.39 17.43 5.35
N VAL A 179 5.08 16.15 5.15
CA VAL A 179 4.26 15.38 6.09
C VAL A 179 5.16 14.89 7.23
N ILE A 180 4.78 15.19 8.47
CA ILE A 180 5.51 14.72 9.66
C ILE A 180 5.02 13.31 10.02
N ASP A 181 5.61 12.33 9.33
CA ASP A 181 5.57 10.91 9.71
C ASP A 181 6.71 10.60 10.71
N LEU A 182 6.96 9.32 11.01
CA LEU A 182 8.02 8.93 11.93
C LEU A 182 9.41 9.37 11.44
N LEU A 183 9.70 9.27 10.14
CA LEU A 183 10.96 9.75 9.59
C LEU A 183 11.04 11.29 9.64
N GLY A 184 9.94 11.97 9.33
CA GLY A 184 9.82 13.43 9.48
C GLY A 184 10.10 13.89 10.91
N ALA A 185 9.53 13.22 11.92
CA ALA A 185 9.78 13.50 13.32
C ALA A 185 11.27 13.33 13.68
N ALA A 186 11.92 12.27 13.22
CA ALA A 186 13.36 12.09 13.44
C ALA A 186 14.19 13.17 12.72
N ASN A 187 13.78 13.61 11.53
CA ASN A 187 14.46 14.71 10.83
C ASN A 187 14.37 16.04 11.58
N VAL A 188 13.26 16.31 12.28
CA VAL A 188 13.15 17.47 13.16
C VAL A 188 14.13 17.38 14.33
N VAL A 189 14.21 16.22 15.00
CA VAL A 189 15.21 15.98 16.06
C VAL A 189 16.62 16.22 15.54
N ARG A 190 16.98 15.62 14.39
CA ARG A 190 18.29 15.77 13.77
C ARG A 190 18.63 17.23 13.47
N ALA A 191 17.66 18.01 13.00
CA ALA A 191 17.86 19.42 12.68
C ALA A 191 18.10 20.28 13.94
N GLN A 192 17.48 19.90 15.07
CA GLN A 192 17.56 20.67 16.33
C GLN A 192 18.71 20.25 17.24
N THR A 193 19.05 18.95 17.28
CA THR A 193 20.08 18.40 18.16
C THR A 193 21.41 18.13 17.44
N LEU A 194 21.43 18.20 16.11
CA LEU A 194 22.55 17.81 15.25
C LEU A 194 22.99 16.34 15.41
N GLN A 195 22.21 15.53 16.14
CA GLN A 195 22.47 14.10 16.31
C GLN A 195 21.87 13.33 15.14
N VAL A 196 22.73 12.81 14.27
CA VAL A 196 22.28 12.14 13.04
C VAL A 196 21.89 10.68 13.28
N TYR A 197 22.76 9.90 13.94
CA TYR A 197 22.62 8.44 13.98
C TYR A 197 21.56 7.96 14.96
N GLU A 198 21.49 8.51 16.17
CA GLU A 198 20.57 8.01 17.21
C GLU A 198 19.10 8.09 16.78
N PRO A 199 18.58 9.22 16.22
CA PRO A 199 17.21 9.27 15.76
C PRO A 199 16.93 8.31 14.60
N LEU A 200 17.87 8.15 13.66
CA LEU A 200 17.69 7.24 12.52
C LEU A 200 17.70 5.76 12.94
N LEU A 201 18.56 5.38 13.91
CA LEU A 201 18.59 4.03 14.46
C LEU A 201 17.30 3.71 15.23
N LEU A 202 16.75 4.68 15.97
CA LEU A 202 15.45 4.54 16.61
C LEU A 202 14.35 4.29 15.57
N VAL A 203 14.28 5.11 14.52
CA VAL A 203 13.30 4.91 13.43
C VAL A 203 13.48 3.55 12.77
N ALA A 204 14.71 3.15 12.45
CA ALA A 204 14.98 1.84 11.86
C ALA A 204 14.50 0.69 12.75
N GLY A 205 14.77 0.76 14.06
CA GLY A 205 14.30 -0.22 15.04
C GLY A 205 12.77 -0.32 15.08
N VAL A 206 12.08 0.83 15.07
CA VAL A 206 10.61 0.87 15.03
C VAL A 206 10.06 0.25 13.74
N TYR A 207 10.60 0.58 12.57
CA TYR A 207 10.18 -0.01 11.30
C TYR A 207 10.43 -1.53 11.24
N VAL A 208 11.52 -2.02 11.83
CA VAL A 208 11.79 -3.47 11.97
C VAL A 208 10.75 -4.13 12.87
N CYS A 209 10.42 -3.54 14.02
CA CYS A 209 9.40 -4.06 14.91
C CYS A 209 8.02 -4.13 14.23
N LEU A 210 7.65 -3.08 13.48
CA LEU A 210 6.41 -3.04 12.70
C LEU A 210 6.41 -4.08 11.57
N THR A 211 7.57 -4.32 10.94
CA THR A 211 7.73 -5.36 9.92
C THR A 211 7.44 -6.74 10.51
N PHE A 212 8.08 -7.09 11.63
CA PHE A 212 7.81 -8.36 12.31
C PHE A 212 6.36 -8.49 12.77
N LEU A 213 5.74 -7.40 13.22
CA LEU A 213 4.32 -7.40 13.57
C LEU A 213 3.44 -7.73 12.36
N ILE A 214 3.68 -7.10 11.20
CA ILE A 214 2.94 -7.38 9.97
C ILE A 214 3.13 -8.84 9.57
N GLU A 215 4.36 -9.32 9.51
CA GLU A 215 4.67 -10.70 9.14
C GLU A 215 4.01 -11.71 10.09
N ALA A 216 4.03 -11.45 11.40
CA ALA A 216 3.37 -12.29 12.40
C ALA A 216 1.85 -12.32 12.22
N LEU A 217 1.22 -11.19 11.92
CA LEU A 217 -0.22 -11.10 11.66
C LEU A 217 -0.61 -11.92 10.41
N PHE A 218 0.17 -11.83 9.34
CA PHE A 218 -0.06 -12.63 8.13
C PHE A 218 0.22 -14.12 8.34
N ALA A 219 1.28 -14.48 9.06
CA ALA A 219 1.58 -15.86 9.41
C ALA A 219 0.49 -16.49 10.29
N PHE A 220 -0.09 -15.70 11.21
CA PHE A 220 -1.24 -16.13 11.99
C PHE A 220 -2.48 -16.37 11.12
N ALA A 221 -2.74 -15.48 10.16
CA ALA A 221 -3.82 -15.66 9.18
C ALA A 221 -3.60 -16.90 8.30
N GLU A 222 -2.35 -17.19 7.90
CA GLU A 222 -1.98 -18.39 7.15
C GLU A 222 -2.27 -19.67 7.93
N ARG A 223 -1.87 -19.73 9.21
CA ARG A 223 -2.08 -20.91 10.08
C ARG A 223 -3.53 -21.23 10.37
N ARG A 224 -4.42 -20.23 10.34
CA ARG A 224 -5.87 -20.42 10.49
C ARG A 224 -6.53 -20.98 9.22
N GLY A 225 -5.85 -20.91 8.08
CA GLY A 225 -6.32 -21.52 6.83
C GLY A 225 -6.02 -23.02 6.78
N THR A 226 -6.89 -23.81 6.13
CA THR A 226 -6.58 -25.19 5.75
C THR A 226 -5.28 -25.25 4.93
N PRO A 227 -4.32 -26.12 5.25
CA PRO A 227 -3.04 -26.21 4.55
C PRO A 227 -3.25 -26.35 3.04
N VAL A 228 -2.68 -25.43 2.26
CA VAL A 228 -2.70 -25.55 0.82
C VAL A 228 -1.56 -26.47 0.41
N ARG A 229 -1.87 -27.74 0.13
CA ARG A 229 -0.89 -28.68 -0.41
C ARG A 229 -0.41 -28.13 -1.76
N ARG A 230 0.83 -27.64 -1.81
CA ARG A 230 1.49 -27.30 -3.08
C ARG A 230 1.64 -28.62 -3.84
N SER A 231 0.85 -28.80 -4.90
CA SER A 231 1.11 -29.86 -5.87
C SER A 231 2.46 -29.56 -6.51
N ALA A 232 3.47 -30.34 -6.11
CA ALA A 232 4.80 -30.37 -6.71
C ALA A 232 4.70 -30.85 -8.16
#